data_AF-A0A5C9CGT3-F1
#
_entry.id   AF-A0A5C9CGT3-F1
#
_cell.length_a   1.000
_cell.length_b   1.000
_cell.length_c   1.000
_cell.angle_alpha   90.00
_cell.angle_beta   90.00
_cell.angle_gamma   90.00
#
_symmetry.space_group_name_H-M   'P 1'
#
loop_
_entity.id
_entity.type
_entity.pdbx_description
1 polymer ?
#
loop_
_entity_poly.entity_id
_entity_poly.type
_entity_poly.pdbx_seq_one_letter_code
_entity_poly.pdbx_strand_id
1 'polypeptide(L)'
;MSSNALDKFNTTITGAKVLMTFNATASVASTDATFVEQTCFKAAIASAVGCWEGYLEAALREFVSKTRVLAQRRSWSLIAQFESIVDKLAAELNTPNWEKTRDLLITVTGMDPYASWVWLPKCTNPNDTKNFFDGILKVRHAFAHGFSVPVDVIGLTNPGVLDSGYTQDVLDCITFFATKTDELLAHELMHRHGCTTGWS
;
A
#
# COMPACT_ATOMS: atom_id res chain seq x y z
N MET A 1 9.56 -4.54 16.65
CA MET A 1 8.39 -5.37 16.29
C MET A 1 7.62 -4.62 15.23
N SER A 2 6.99 -5.36 14.31
CA SER A 2 6.02 -4.83 13.35
C SER A 2 4.69 -4.50 14.03
N SER A 3 3.87 -3.68 13.38
CA SER A 3 2.45 -3.57 13.75
C SER A 3 1.69 -4.85 13.42
N ASN A 4 0.53 -5.07 14.08
CA ASN A 4 -0.37 -6.16 13.70
C ASN A 4 -0.91 -5.98 12.27
N ALA A 5 -1.06 -4.72 11.83
CA ALA A 5 -1.43 -4.39 10.46
C ALA A 5 -0.40 -4.90 9.44
N LEU A 6 0.90 -4.72 9.70
CA LEU A 6 1.96 -5.21 8.80
C LEU A 6 2.02 -6.74 8.79
N ASP A 7 1.83 -7.40 9.92
CA ASP A 7 1.80 -8.87 9.99
C ASP A 7 0.64 -9.45 9.16
N LYS A 8 -0.54 -8.81 9.25
CA LYS A 8 -1.70 -9.15 8.42
C LYS A 8 -1.41 -8.93 6.95
N PHE A 9 -0.81 -7.79 6.59
CA PHE A 9 -0.39 -7.49 5.21
C PHE A 9 0.55 -8.56 4.64
N ASN A 10 1.58 -8.95 5.38
CA ASN A 10 2.55 -9.96 4.96
C ASN A 10 1.88 -11.33 4.71
N THR A 11 0.82 -11.63 5.46
CA THR A 11 0.01 -12.83 5.24
C THR A 11 -0.82 -12.69 3.97
N THR A 12 -1.55 -11.58 3.79
CA THR A 12 -2.50 -11.42 2.68
C THR A 12 -1.84 -11.18 1.33
N ILE A 13 -0.69 -10.49 1.29
CA ILE A 13 0.05 -10.23 0.04
C ILE A 13 0.54 -11.51 -0.64
N THR A 14 0.63 -12.61 0.09
CA THR A 14 0.95 -13.94 -0.44
C THR A 14 -0.07 -14.37 -1.50
N GLY A 15 -1.36 -13.99 -1.37
CA GLY A 15 -2.37 -14.28 -2.39
C GLY A 15 -2.04 -13.65 -3.75
N ALA A 16 -1.56 -12.40 -3.75
CA ALA A 16 -1.11 -11.72 -4.96
C ALA A 16 0.12 -12.40 -5.59
N LYS A 17 1.06 -12.87 -4.75
CA LYS A 17 2.23 -13.65 -5.21
C LYS A 17 1.81 -14.96 -5.85
N VAL A 18 0.85 -15.67 -5.28
CA VAL A 18 0.29 -16.92 -5.85
C VAL A 18 -0.35 -16.67 -7.21
N LEU A 19 -1.12 -15.59 -7.36
CA LEU A 19 -1.73 -15.24 -8.66
C LEU A 19 -0.69 -15.05 -9.77
N MET A 20 0.48 -14.49 -9.44
CA MET A 20 1.58 -14.33 -10.39
C MET A 20 2.21 -15.67 -10.81
N THR A 21 2.18 -16.70 -9.95
CA THR A 21 2.75 -18.02 -10.28
C THR A 21 2.02 -18.77 -11.39
N PHE A 22 0.79 -18.35 -11.73
CA PHE A 22 0.05 -18.91 -12.86
C PHE A 22 0.56 -18.42 -14.22
N ASN A 23 1.57 -17.54 -14.25
CA ASN A 23 2.30 -17.20 -15.47
C ASN A 23 2.73 -18.46 -16.23
N ALA A 24 2.52 -18.46 -17.56
CA ALA A 24 2.85 -19.56 -18.47
C ALA A 24 2.25 -20.94 -18.10
N THR A 25 1.28 -20.97 -17.18
CA THR A 25 0.58 -22.21 -16.83
C THR A 25 -0.59 -22.42 -17.78
N ALA A 26 -0.59 -23.55 -18.48
CA ALA A 26 -1.68 -23.90 -19.39
C ALA A 26 -2.99 -24.08 -18.60
N SER A 27 -4.02 -23.35 -19.01
CA SER A 27 -5.37 -23.53 -18.48
C SER A 27 -6.08 -24.63 -19.25
N VAL A 28 -6.72 -25.56 -18.52
CA VAL A 28 -7.63 -26.55 -19.13
C VAL A 28 -8.96 -25.93 -19.57
N ALA A 29 -9.26 -24.70 -19.12
CA ALA A 29 -10.52 -24.01 -19.38
C ALA A 29 -10.46 -23.04 -20.58
N SER A 30 -9.25 -22.65 -21.03
CA SER A 30 -9.07 -21.75 -22.17
C SER A 30 -7.74 -22.05 -22.89
N THR A 31 -7.77 -22.03 -24.22
CA THR A 31 -6.58 -22.12 -25.07
C THR A 31 -5.86 -20.77 -25.24
N ASP A 32 -6.49 -19.65 -24.84
CA ASP A 32 -5.90 -18.32 -24.88
C ASP A 32 -5.05 -18.08 -23.63
N ALA A 33 -3.81 -18.58 -23.68
CA ALA A 33 -2.84 -18.45 -22.60
C ALA A 33 -2.53 -16.98 -22.26
N THR A 34 -2.43 -16.12 -23.27
CA THR A 34 -2.12 -14.68 -23.11
C THR A 34 -3.23 -13.98 -22.35
N PHE A 35 -4.50 -14.25 -22.68
CA PHE A 35 -5.62 -13.66 -21.95
C PHE A 35 -5.64 -14.08 -20.48
N VAL A 36 -5.41 -15.36 -20.21
CA VAL A 36 -5.35 -15.89 -18.83
C VAL A 36 -4.20 -15.23 -18.06
N GLU A 37 -3.02 -15.16 -18.65
CA GLU A 37 -1.84 -14.54 -18.04
C GLU A 37 -2.08 -13.06 -17.71
N GLN A 38 -2.59 -12.27 -18.66
CA GLN A 38 -2.93 -10.87 -18.42
C GLN A 38 -3.96 -10.73 -17.30
N THR A 39 -4.94 -11.65 -17.22
CA THR A 39 -5.94 -11.64 -16.16
C THR A 39 -5.32 -11.94 -14.79
N CYS A 40 -4.41 -12.90 -14.72
CA CYS A 40 -3.66 -13.22 -13.51
C CYS A 40 -2.80 -12.05 -13.03
N PHE A 41 -2.08 -11.36 -13.92
CA PHE A 41 -1.29 -10.18 -13.56
C PHE A 41 -2.16 -9.02 -13.08
N LYS A 42 -3.29 -8.76 -13.76
CA LYS A 42 -4.29 -7.76 -13.33
C LYS A 42 -4.79 -8.06 -11.92
N ALA A 43 -5.16 -9.32 -11.65
CA ALA A 43 -5.64 -9.77 -10.35
C ALA A 43 -4.56 -9.65 -9.27
N ALA A 44 -3.32 -10.02 -9.58
CA ALA A 44 -2.19 -9.89 -8.65
C ALA A 44 -1.96 -8.42 -8.24
N ILE A 45 -1.91 -7.50 -9.22
CA ILE A 45 -1.73 -6.06 -8.96
C ILE A 45 -2.91 -5.49 -8.16
N ALA A 46 -4.15 -5.81 -8.55
CA ALA A 46 -5.33 -5.34 -7.84
C ALA A 46 -5.37 -5.85 -6.38
N SER A 47 -5.02 -7.13 -6.18
CA SER A 47 -4.92 -7.74 -4.85
C SER A 47 -3.83 -7.07 -3.99
N ALA A 48 -2.67 -6.78 -4.58
CA ALA A 48 -1.57 -6.12 -3.88
C ALA A 48 -1.93 -4.70 -3.42
N VAL A 49 -2.52 -3.90 -4.31
CA VAL A 49 -2.99 -2.55 -3.98
C VAL A 49 -4.06 -2.61 -2.87
N GLY A 50 -5.00 -3.54 -2.95
CA GLY A 50 -6.01 -3.73 -1.91
C GLY A 50 -5.43 -4.16 -0.56
N CYS A 51 -4.39 -5.01 -0.55
CA CYS A 51 -3.68 -5.37 0.68
C CYS A 51 -3.02 -4.16 1.32
N TRP A 52 -2.39 -3.29 0.52
CA TRP A 52 -1.72 -2.09 1.02
C TRP A 52 -2.69 -1.03 1.53
N GLU A 53 -3.82 -0.85 0.86
CA GLU A 53 -4.92 -0.02 1.34
C GLU A 53 -5.41 -0.50 2.71
N GLY A 54 -5.71 -1.80 2.83
CA GLY A 54 -6.12 -2.40 4.09
C GLY A 54 -5.06 -2.31 5.19
N TYR A 55 -3.76 -2.38 4.82
CA TYR A 55 -2.65 -2.13 5.74
C TYR A 55 -2.70 -0.71 6.29
N LEU A 56 -2.77 0.31 5.42
CA LEU A 56 -2.78 1.72 5.84
C LEU A 56 -3.93 2.01 6.79
N GLU A 57 -5.14 1.57 6.46
CA GLU A 57 -6.29 1.77 7.34
C GLU A 57 -6.09 1.14 8.71
N ALA A 58 -5.58 -0.10 8.76
CA ALA A 58 -5.37 -0.81 10.01
C ALA A 58 -4.22 -0.20 10.83
N ALA A 59 -3.12 0.16 10.18
CA ALA A 59 -1.95 0.75 10.82
C ALA A 59 -2.26 2.12 11.44
N LEU A 60 -3.07 2.95 10.76
CA LEU A 60 -3.51 4.24 11.30
C LEU A 60 -4.41 4.07 12.53
N ARG A 61 -5.36 3.12 12.49
CA ARG A 61 -6.20 2.81 13.66
C ARG A 61 -5.37 2.30 14.84
N GLU A 62 -4.40 1.42 14.57
CA GLU A 62 -3.48 0.89 15.57
C GLU A 62 -2.59 2.00 16.18
N PHE A 63 -2.06 2.89 15.34
CA PHE A 63 -1.28 4.05 15.77
C PHE A 63 -2.08 4.95 16.73
N VAL A 64 -3.30 5.33 16.36
CA VAL A 64 -4.16 6.18 17.20
C VAL A 64 -4.51 5.46 18.51
N SER A 65 -4.82 4.17 18.45
CA SER A 65 -5.09 3.37 19.66
C SER A 65 -3.90 3.38 20.64
N LYS A 66 -2.67 3.26 20.13
CA LYS A 66 -1.46 3.34 20.96
C LYS A 66 -1.25 4.73 21.57
N THR A 67 -1.45 5.80 20.81
CA THR A 67 -1.32 7.17 21.33
C THR A 67 -2.39 7.50 22.38
N ARG A 68 -3.60 6.93 22.27
CA ARG A 68 -4.69 7.08 23.24
C ARG A 68 -4.32 6.59 24.64
N VAL A 69 -3.63 5.45 24.75
CA VAL A 69 -3.27 4.84 26.04
C VAL A 69 -2.43 5.79 26.90
N LEU A 70 -1.67 6.69 26.28
CA LEU A 70 -0.78 7.63 26.95
C LEU A 70 -1.45 8.96 27.31
N ALA A 71 -2.67 9.19 26.86
CA ALA A 71 -3.32 10.47 27.07
C ALA A 71 -3.95 10.61 28.45
N GLN A 72 -3.86 11.84 28.99
CA GLN A 72 -4.48 12.20 30.26
C GLN A 72 -6.01 12.05 30.19
N ARG A 73 -6.63 11.63 31.29
CA ARG A 73 -8.08 11.40 31.41
C ARG A 73 -8.95 12.57 30.88
N ARG A 74 -8.48 13.80 31.02
CA ARG A 74 -9.19 15.01 30.57
C ARG A 74 -9.25 15.16 29.05
N SER A 75 -8.34 14.53 28.32
CA SER A 75 -8.26 14.57 26.85
C SER A 75 -9.02 13.44 26.16
N TRP A 76 -9.69 12.55 26.92
CA TRP A 76 -10.33 11.36 26.37
C TRP A 76 -11.44 11.65 25.36
N SER A 77 -12.26 12.66 25.60
CA SER A 77 -13.33 13.05 24.66
C SER A 77 -12.76 13.56 23.34
N LEU A 78 -11.65 14.30 23.38
CA LEU A 78 -10.96 14.77 22.18
C LEU A 78 -10.36 13.60 21.39
N ILE A 79 -9.81 12.60 22.08
CA ILE A 79 -9.22 11.42 21.43
C ILE A 79 -10.29 10.53 20.81
N ALA A 80 -11.42 10.32 21.48
CA ALA A 80 -12.53 9.57 20.90
C ALA A 80 -13.09 10.27 19.64
N GLN A 81 -13.15 11.61 19.63
CA GLN A 81 -13.51 12.37 18.44
C GLN A 81 -12.47 12.21 17.33
N PHE A 82 -11.18 12.24 17.70
CA PHE A 82 -10.09 12.06 16.74
C PHE A 82 -10.09 10.65 16.13
N GLU A 83 -10.32 9.59 16.91
CA GLU A 83 -10.50 8.21 16.41
C GLU A 83 -11.61 8.15 15.35
N SER A 84 -12.76 8.78 15.63
CA SER A 84 -13.88 8.85 14.68
C SER A 84 -13.53 9.60 13.39
N ILE A 85 -12.74 10.68 13.48
CA ILE A 85 -12.22 11.41 12.32
C ILE A 85 -11.26 10.53 11.51
N VAL A 86 -10.36 9.81 12.18
CA VAL A 86 -9.38 8.93 11.54
C VAL A 86 -10.07 7.78 10.82
N ASP A 87 -11.09 7.17 11.44
CA ASP A 87 -11.90 6.14 10.79
C ASP A 87 -12.57 6.64 9.52
N LYS A 88 -13.11 7.86 9.56
CA LYS A 88 -13.71 8.51 8.39
C LYS A 88 -12.67 8.77 7.30
N LEU A 89 -11.54 9.39 7.63
CA LEU A 89 -10.49 9.73 6.69
C LEU A 89 -9.86 8.48 6.05
N ALA A 90 -9.66 7.42 6.84
CA ALA A 90 -9.17 6.13 6.36
C ALA A 90 -10.17 5.48 5.38
N ALA A 91 -11.47 5.50 5.70
CA ALA A 91 -12.51 4.96 4.81
C ALA A 91 -12.69 5.77 3.51
N GLU A 92 -12.37 7.06 3.52
CA GLU A 92 -12.41 7.93 2.33
C GLU A 92 -11.22 7.68 1.38
N LEU A 93 -10.22 6.90 1.79
CA LEU A 93 -9.07 6.60 0.95
C LEU A 93 -9.51 5.88 -0.34
N ASN A 94 -10.29 4.77 -0.23
CA ASN A 94 -11.05 3.94 -1.23
C ASN A 94 -10.45 3.70 -2.65
N THR A 95 -9.36 4.39 -2.95
CA THR A 95 -8.64 4.64 -4.22
C THR A 95 -7.33 5.36 -3.84
N PRO A 96 -6.43 4.68 -3.11
CA PRO A 96 -5.26 5.36 -2.59
C PRO A 96 -4.39 5.89 -3.73
N ASN A 97 -3.80 7.07 -3.54
CA ASN A 97 -2.77 7.62 -4.41
C ASN A 97 -1.67 8.26 -3.60
N TRP A 98 -0.52 8.52 -4.23
CA TRP A 98 0.65 9.04 -3.51
C TRP A 98 0.31 10.23 -2.61
N GLU A 99 -0.34 11.26 -3.18
CA GLU A 99 -0.64 12.50 -2.46
C GLU A 99 -1.67 12.27 -1.36
N LYS A 100 -2.80 11.61 -1.67
CA LYS A 100 -3.85 11.34 -0.69
C LYS A 100 -3.34 10.49 0.48
N THR A 101 -2.53 9.47 0.20
CA THR A 101 -1.98 8.62 1.25
C THR A 101 -0.97 9.39 2.11
N ARG A 102 -0.09 10.19 1.49
CA ARG A 102 0.85 11.05 2.20
C ARG A 102 0.12 12.07 3.08
N ASP A 103 -0.86 12.76 2.51
CA ASP A 103 -1.67 13.76 3.21
C ASP A 103 -2.41 13.13 4.40
N LEU A 104 -2.93 11.90 4.23
CA LEU A 104 -3.55 11.14 5.30
C LEU A 104 -2.55 10.82 6.43
N LEU A 105 -1.36 10.33 6.10
CA LEU A 105 -0.31 10.04 7.08
C LEU A 105 0.10 11.29 7.85
N ILE A 106 0.32 12.41 7.15
CA ILE A 106 0.67 13.70 7.78
C ILE A 106 -0.48 14.18 8.68
N THR A 107 -1.72 14.10 8.20
CA THR A 107 -2.89 14.57 8.95
C THR A 107 -3.12 13.76 10.23
N VAL A 108 -2.97 12.44 10.17
CA VAL A 108 -3.25 11.55 11.30
C VAL A 108 -2.07 11.45 12.27
N THR A 109 -0.84 11.49 11.77
CA THR A 109 0.34 11.14 12.57
C THR A 109 1.36 12.27 12.68
N GLY A 110 1.23 13.32 11.86
CA GLY A 110 2.24 14.38 11.74
C GLY A 110 3.53 13.93 11.02
N MET A 111 3.58 12.70 10.51
CA MET A 111 4.73 12.13 9.82
C MET A 111 4.62 12.33 8.32
N ASP A 112 5.67 12.90 7.73
CA ASP A 112 5.81 12.99 6.29
C ASP A 112 6.74 11.86 5.78
N PRO A 113 6.21 10.85 5.07
CA PRO A 113 7.02 9.74 4.59
C PRO A 113 7.85 10.07 3.34
N TYR A 114 7.71 11.25 2.73
CA TYR A 114 8.24 11.59 1.40
C TYR A 114 9.73 11.27 1.23
N ALA A 115 10.57 11.65 2.20
CA ALA A 115 12.01 11.41 2.12
C ALA A 115 12.40 9.93 2.27
N SER A 116 11.55 9.14 2.93
CA SER A 116 11.78 7.73 3.22
C SER A 116 11.14 6.79 2.19
N TRP A 117 10.15 7.28 1.45
CA TRP A 117 9.51 6.59 0.33
C TRP A 117 10.35 6.70 -0.96
N VAL A 118 11.60 6.26 -0.89
CA VAL A 118 12.48 6.10 -2.06
C VAL A 118 12.76 4.62 -2.27
N TRP A 119 12.17 4.04 -3.31
CA TRP A 119 12.25 2.60 -3.57
C TRP A 119 13.54 2.22 -4.32
N LEU A 120 14.63 2.09 -3.57
CA LEU A 120 15.94 1.72 -4.11
C LEU A 120 16.04 0.21 -4.43
N PRO A 121 16.85 -0.19 -5.43
CA PRO A 121 17.66 0.65 -6.33
C PRO A 121 16.89 1.15 -7.57
N LYS A 122 15.61 0.81 -7.73
CA LYS A 122 14.83 1.10 -8.95
C LYS A 122 14.47 2.57 -9.13
N CYS A 123 14.24 3.27 -8.04
CA CYS A 123 13.93 4.69 -8.01
C CYS A 123 15.01 5.44 -7.22
N THR A 124 15.57 6.49 -7.79
CA THR A 124 16.71 7.21 -7.18
C THR A 124 16.28 8.35 -6.27
N ASN A 125 15.04 8.81 -6.43
CA ASN A 125 14.48 9.92 -5.69
C ASN A 125 12.96 9.71 -5.45
N PRO A 126 12.32 10.52 -4.59
CA PRO A 126 10.90 10.39 -4.30
C PRO A 126 9.99 10.59 -5.52
N ASN A 127 10.36 11.46 -6.47
CA ASN A 127 9.54 11.71 -7.67
C ASN A 127 9.53 10.50 -8.60
N ASP A 128 10.65 9.80 -8.76
CA ASP A 128 10.71 8.54 -9.51
C ASP A 128 9.76 7.50 -8.89
N THR A 129 9.84 7.37 -7.55
CA THR A 129 9.02 6.41 -6.79
C THR A 129 7.54 6.77 -6.91
N LYS A 130 7.20 8.06 -6.78
CA LYS A 130 5.84 8.58 -6.99
C LYS A 130 5.32 8.26 -8.39
N ASN A 131 6.10 8.54 -9.44
CA ASN A 131 5.67 8.33 -10.81
C ASN A 131 5.44 6.84 -11.11
N PHE A 132 6.31 5.96 -10.61
CA PHE A 132 6.11 4.52 -10.71
C PHE A 132 4.85 4.08 -9.96
N PHE A 133 4.69 4.54 -8.72
CA PHE A 133 3.54 4.20 -7.87
C PHE A 133 2.20 4.71 -8.45
N ASP A 134 2.15 5.94 -8.95
CA ASP A 134 0.98 6.47 -9.65
C ASP A 134 0.67 5.64 -10.92
N GLY A 135 1.70 5.11 -11.60
CA GLY A 135 1.56 4.14 -12.69
C GLY A 135 0.82 2.87 -12.25
N ILE A 136 1.20 2.27 -11.12
CA ILE A 136 0.53 1.10 -10.54
C ILE A 136 -0.96 1.37 -10.30
N LEU A 137 -1.27 2.55 -9.77
CA LEU A 137 -2.64 2.92 -9.45
C LEU A 137 -3.48 3.24 -10.68
N LYS A 138 -2.89 3.87 -11.71
CA LYS A 138 -3.51 4.02 -13.03
C LYS A 138 -3.88 2.66 -13.61
N VAL A 139 -2.97 1.69 -13.52
CA VAL A 139 -3.18 0.30 -13.96
C VAL A 139 -4.35 -0.35 -13.21
N ARG A 140 -4.36 -0.29 -11.87
CA ARG A 140 -5.47 -0.80 -11.04
C ARG A 140 -6.79 -0.10 -11.36
N HIS A 141 -6.78 1.21 -11.56
CA HIS A 141 -7.96 2.01 -11.89
C HIS A 141 -8.53 1.60 -13.26
N ALA A 142 -7.69 1.41 -14.27
CA ALA A 142 -8.12 0.94 -15.58
C ALA A 142 -8.88 -0.39 -15.48
N PHE A 143 -8.36 -1.35 -14.70
CA PHE A 143 -9.01 -2.66 -14.55
C PHE A 143 -10.35 -2.60 -13.83
N ALA A 144 -10.46 -1.74 -12.80
CA ALA A 144 -11.71 -1.54 -12.07
C ALA A 144 -12.85 -1.03 -12.96
N HIS A 145 -12.52 -0.37 -14.08
CA HIS A 145 -13.49 0.12 -15.06
C HIS A 145 -13.55 -0.72 -16.34
N GLY A 146 -12.84 -1.85 -16.41
CA GLY A 146 -12.79 -2.70 -17.60
C GLY A 146 -12.01 -2.10 -18.78
N PHE A 147 -11.16 -1.09 -18.52
CA PHE A 147 -10.31 -0.47 -19.53
C PHE A 147 -9.01 -1.27 -19.76
N SER A 148 -8.40 -1.03 -20.91
CA SER A 148 -7.07 -1.54 -21.24
C SER A 148 -6.01 -0.97 -20.31
N VAL A 149 -4.90 -1.71 -20.14
CA VAL A 149 -3.71 -1.22 -19.44
C VAL A 149 -3.23 0.06 -20.14
N PRO A 150 -2.99 1.16 -19.41
CA PRO A 150 -2.49 2.38 -20.03
C PRO A 150 -1.10 2.18 -20.66
N VAL A 151 -0.84 2.83 -21.79
CA VAL A 151 0.41 2.68 -22.54
C VAL A 151 1.56 3.54 -21.99
N ASP A 152 1.25 4.52 -21.13
CA ASP A 152 2.17 5.49 -20.53
C ASP A 152 2.72 5.05 -19.15
N VAL A 153 2.54 3.77 -18.79
CA VAL A 153 2.97 3.24 -17.48
C VAL A 153 4.46 2.94 -17.49
N ILE A 154 5.19 3.56 -16.58
CA ILE A 154 6.63 3.36 -16.39
C ILE A 154 6.90 1.93 -15.92
N GLY A 155 7.91 1.28 -16.50
CA GLY A 155 8.35 -0.07 -16.11
C GLY A 155 7.73 -1.20 -16.92
N LEU A 156 6.74 -0.93 -17.79
CA LEU A 156 6.28 -1.92 -18.75
C LEU A 156 7.33 -2.16 -19.83
N THR A 157 7.63 -3.42 -20.13
CA THR A 157 8.49 -3.77 -21.28
C THR A 157 7.79 -3.48 -22.60
N ASN A 158 6.49 -3.77 -22.67
CA ASN A 158 5.64 -3.53 -23.84
C ASN A 158 4.48 -2.61 -23.45
N PRO A 159 4.25 -1.48 -24.14
CA PRO A 159 3.17 -0.56 -23.81
C PRO A 159 1.80 -1.25 -23.76
N GLY A 160 1.09 -1.08 -22.65
CA GLY A 160 -0.25 -1.65 -22.46
C GLY A 160 -0.29 -3.17 -22.23
N VAL A 161 0.85 -3.83 -22.01
CA VAL A 161 0.92 -5.27 -21.73
C VAL A 161 1.67 -5.48 -20.43
N LEU A 162 1.02 -6.14 -19.47
CA LEU A 162 1.67 -6.51 -18.22
C LEU A 162 2.61 -7.70 -18.47
N ASP A 163 3.74 -7.71 -17.80
CA ASP A 163 4.63 -8.87 -17.78
C ASP A 163 4.96 -9.27 -16.32
N SER A 164 5.59 -10.43 -16.17
CA SER A 164 5.98 -10.94 -14.85
C SER A 164 6.99 -10.04 -14.14
N GLY A 165 7.88 -9.36 -14.87
CA GLY A 165 8.87 -8.45 -14.31
C GLY A 165 8.21 -7.22 -13.70
N TYR A 166 7.34 -6.55 -14.45
CA TYR A 166 6.55 -5.43 -13.95
C TYR A 166 5.67 -5.85 -12.77
N THR A 167 5.01 -7.01 -12.85
CA THR A 167 4.13 -7.48 -11.77
C THR A 167 4.92 -7.75 -10.48
N GLN A 168 6.12 -8.34 -10.59
CA GLN A 168 7.01 -8.54 -9.45
C GLN A 168 7.47 -7.20 -8.87
N ASP A 169 7.83 -6.25 -9.73
CA ASP A 169 8.21 -4.89 -9.31
C ASP A 169 7.08 -4.19 -8.54
N VAL A 170 5.83 -4.35 -8.97
CA VAL A 170 4.66 -3.83 -8.25
C VAL A 170 4.56 -4.44 -6.85
N LEU A 171 4.68 -5.76 -6.73
CA LEU A 171 4.59 -6.46 -5.45
C LEU A 171 5.68 -6.01 -4.47
N ASP A 172 6.90 -5.86 -4.98
CA ASP A 172 8.05 -5.43 -4.17
C ASP A 172 7.93 -3.97 -3.76
N CYS A 173 7.46 -3.09 -4.66
CA CYS A 173 7.21 -1.68 -4.37
C CYS A 173 6.11 -1.51 -3.31
N ILE A 174 4.99 -2.23 -3.45
CA ILE A 174 3.90 -2.23 -2.48
C ILE A 174 4.36 -2.75 -1.11
N THR A 175 5.15 -3.83 -1.08
CA THR A 175 5.73 -4.38 0.15
C THR A 175 6.68 -3.38 0.81
N PHE A 176 7.49 -2.68 0.00
CA PHE A 176 8.35 -1.60 0.46
C PHE A 176 7.54 -0.49 1.12
N PHE A 177 6.45 -0.01 0.51
CA PHE A 177 5.63 1.04 1.11
C PHE A 177 5.01 0.61 2.44
N ALA A 178 4.47 -0.60 2.53
CA ALA A 178 3.93 -1.11 3.79
C ALA A 178 5.02 -1.16 4.87
N THR A 179 6.16 -1.78 4.56
CA THR A 179 7.26 -1.96 5.52
C THR A 179 7.85 -0.62 5.97
N LYS A 180 8.14 0.29 5.04
CA LYS A 180 8.72 1.60 5.38
C LYS A 180 7.76 2.50 6.12
N THR A 181 6.48 2.47 5.78
CA THR A 181 5.48 3.21 6.54
C THR A 181 5.41 2.67 7.97
N ASP A 182 5.48 1.35 8.16
CA ASP A 182 5.44 0.73 9.48
C ASP A 182 6.63 1.13 10.36
N GLU A 183 7.83 1.10 9.79
CA GLU A 183 9.06 1.54 10.46
C GLU A 183 8.97 3.00 10.90
N LEU A 184 8.47 3.88 10.03
CA LEU A 184 8.32 5.30 10.32
C LEU A 184 7.29 5.55 11.41
N LEU A 185 6.14 4.88 11.35
CA LEU A 185 5.11 4.99 12.39
C LEU A 185 5.62 4.47 13.74
N ALA A 186 6.38 3.37 13.76
CA ALA A 186 7.05 2.90 14.99
C ALA A 186 7.97 3.97 15.58
N HIS A 187 8.79 4.60 14.72
CA HIS A 187 9.69 5.68 15.11
C HIS A 187 8.90 6.87 15.69
N GLU A 188 7.82 7.28 15.05
CA GLU A 188 6.98 8.39 15.54
C GLU A 188 6.33 8.08 16.89
N LEU A 189 5.83 6.85 17.08
CA LEU A 189 5.30 6.40 18.37
C LEU A 189 6.36 6.54 19.48
N MET A 190 7.60 6.14 19.21
CA MET A 190 8.70 6.23 20.18
C MET A 190 9.13 7.68 20.45
N HIS A 191 9.36 8.45 19.40
CA HIS A 191 10.07 9.73 19.51
C HIS A 191 9.15 10.94 19.72
N ARG A 192 7.91 10.90 19.20
CA ARG A 192 6.95 12.00 19.37
C ARG A 192 5.86 11.70 20.38
N HIS A 193 5.48 10.44 20.53
CA HIS A 193 4.36 10.05 21.39
C HIS A 193 4.75 9.35 22.69
N GLY A 194 6.04 9.05 22.89
CA GLY A 194 6.54 8.48 24.15
C GLY A 194 6.17 7.01 24.37
N CYS A 195 5.74 6.29 23.33
CA CYS A 195 5.57 4.84 23.37
C CYS A 195 6.97 4.18 23.36
N THR A 196 7.51 3.83 24.52
CA THR A 196 8.89 3.33 24.68
C THR A 196 9.25 2.14 23.78
N THR A 197 8.26 1.34 23.39
CA THR A 197 8.40 0.13 22.58
C THR A 197 7.89 0.27 21.15
N GLY A 198 7.49 1.48 20.73
CA GLY A 198 6.88 1.73 19.41
C GLY A 198 5.56 0.98 19.28
N TRP A 199 5.55 -0.06 18.44
CA TRP A 199 4.38 -0.91 18.24
C TRP A 199 4.08 -1.88 19.40
N SER A 200 5.08 -2.25 20.21
CA SER A 200 4.87 -3.24 21.30
C SER A 200 4.17 -2.61 22.50
#